data_AF-W6NH62-F1
#
_entry.id   AF-W6NH62-F1
#
_cell.length_a   1.000
_cell.length_b   1.000
_cell.length_c   1.000
_cell.angle_alpha   90.00
_cell.angle_beta   90.00
_cell.angle_gamma   90.00
#
_symmetry.space_group_name_H-M   'P 1'
#
loop_
_entity.id
_entity.type
_entity.pdbx_description
1 polymer ?
#
loop_
_entity_poly.entity_id
_entity_poly.type
_entity_poly.pdbx_seq_one_letter_code
_entity_poly.pdbx_strand_id
1 'polypeptide(L)'
;MVGVTGFTPSDPENHRWFLKFRCMNCGESRDYWQYVVINEVLEVPGSRGEANLVEKCKLCNRVNTVAIVQDSIGKYDAADHNEEWQPMIQLDCRGLEPIDFNPRMGWTAVGTESGTVFEDIDLSEKAWADYDEKAGEATEISDIEVRFVHAKQK
;
A
#
# COMPACT_ATOMS: atom_id res chain seq x y z
N MET A 1 -4.48 -15.45 5.14
CA MET A 1 -4.13 -15.11 6.53
C MET A 1 -4.68 -16.17 7.44
N VAL A 2 -3.93 -16.55 8.48
CA VAL A 2 -4.33 -17.56 9.47
C VAL A 2 -4.40 -16.89 10.83
N GLY A 3 -5.50 -17.09 11.57
CA GLY A 3 -5.66 -16.59 12.95
C GLY A 3 -5.77 -15.06 13.10
N VAL A 4 -5.62 -14.28 12.03
CA VAL A 4 -5.73 -12.81 12.04
C VAL A 4 -6.65 -12.29 10.95
N THR A 5 -7.30 -11.18 11.24
CA THR A 5 -8.07 -10.37 10.32
C THR A 5 -7.73 -8.89 10.50
N GLY A 6 -8.27 -8.07 9.61
CA GLY A 6 -8.28 -6.64 9.76
C GLY A 6 -6.95 -5.95 9.64
N PHE A 7 -6.14 -6.48 8.73
CA PHE A 7 -4.85 -5.93 8.39
C PHE A 7 -4.98 -4.53 7.78
N THR A 8 -4.32 -3.54 8.40
CA THR A 8 -4.39 -2.12 8.04
C THR A 8 -3.09 -1.42 8.45
N PRO A 9 -2.73 -0.28 7.87
CA PRO A 9 -1.62 0.53 8.39
C PRO A 9 -1.87 0.94 9.85
N SER A 10 -0.83 0.89 10.68
CA SER A 10 -0.92 1.32 12.09
C SER A 10 -1.11 2.84 12.22
N ASP A 11 -0.53 3.60 11.29
CA ASP A 11 -0.71 5.05 11.17
C ASP A 11 -1.06 5.38 9.70
N PRO A 12 -2.35 5.33 9.32
CA PRO A 12 -2.78 5.56 7.94
C PRO A 12 -2.33 6.91 7.36
N GLU A 13 -2.16 7.92 8.20
CA GLU A 13 -1.80 9.27 7.79
C GLU A 13 -0.31 9.42 7.44
N ASN A 14 0.56 8.64 8.10
CA ASN A 14 2.00 8.69 7.89
C ASN A 14 2.59 7.39 7.32
N HIS A 15 1.75 6.42 6.95
CA HIS A 15 2.19 5.14 6.39
C HIS A 15 2.88 5.32 5.03
N ARG A 16 4.03 4.68 4.87
CA ARG A 16 4.83 4.72 3.64
C ARG A 16 4.40 3.58 2.71
N TRP A 17 3.71 3.94 1.64
CA TRP A 17 3.34 3.00 0.58
C TRP A 17 4.50 2.84 -0.41
N PHE A 18 5.28 1.76 -0.26
CA PHE A 18 6.44 1.53 -1.13
C PHE A 18 6.03 0.93 -2.47
N LEU A 19 6.19 1.70 -3.54
CA LEU A 19 5.74 1.37 -4.89
C LEU A 19 6.92 1.47 -5.89
N LYS A 20 6.87 0.64 -6.93
CA LYS A 20 7.61 0.89 -8.17
C LYS A 20 6.66 1.44 -9.21
N PHE A 21 7.17 2.33 -10.07
CA PHE A 21 6.39 2.97 -11.11
C PHE A 21 7.02 2.81 -12.49
N ARG A 22 6.16 2.83 -13.51
CA ARG A 22 6.50 2.92 -14.92
C ARG A 22 6.02 4.26 -15.49
N CYS A 23 6.87 4.93 -16.26
CA CYS A 23 6.48 6.13 -16.98
C CYS A 23 5.62 5.76 -18.19
N MET A 24 4.42 6.32 -18.26
CA MET A 24 3.47 6.03 -19.33
C MET A 24 3.80 6.72 -20.65
N ASN A 25 4.78 7.63 -20.66
CA ASN A 25 5.21 8.31 -21.88
C ASN A 25 6.28 7.54 -22.65
N CYS A 26 7.26 6.95 -21.95
CA CYS A 26 8.42 6.31 -22.57
C CYS A 26 8.68 4.88 -22.10
N GLY A 27 7.86 4.34 -21.20
CA GLY A 27 7.97 2.96 -20.70
C GLY A 27 9.05 2.74 -19.64
N GLU A 28 9.90 3.74 -19.36
CA GLU A 28 10.95 3.67 -18.35
C GLU A 28 10.37 3.31 -16.96
N SER A 29 10.86 2.23 -16.37
CA SER A 29 10.65 1.88 -14.98
C SER A 29 11.98 1.93 -14.23
N ARG A 30 11.94 2.34 -12.97
CA ARG A 30 13.15 2.39 -12.14
C ARG A 30 13.26 1.14 -11.28
N ASP A 31 14.49 0.66 -11.11
CA ASP A 31 14.76 -0.49 -10.24
C ASP A 31 15.07 -0.10 -8.80
N TYR A 32 14.24 0.77 -8.22
CA TYR A 32 14.26 1.06 -6.79
C TYR A 32 12.87 1.41 -6.29
N TRP A 33 12.67 1.22 -4.99
CA TRP A 33 11.39 1.52 -4.32
C TRP A 33 11.27 3.01 -4.05
N GLN A 34 10.13 3.59 -4.44
CA GLN A 34 9.69 4.92 -4.01
C GLN A 34 8.61 4.75 -2.96
N TYR A 35 8.41 5.72 -2.09
CA TYR A 35 7.27 5.70 -1.18
C TYR A 35 6.38 6.91 -1.43
N VAL A 36 5.09 6.77 -1.11
CA VAL A 36 4.13 7.86 -1.01
C VAL A 36 3.46 7.81 0.36
N VAL A 37 3.21 8.98 0.93
CA VAL A 37 2.56 9.16 2.23
C VAL A 37 1.45 10.19 2.04
N ILE A 38 0.25 9.95 2.56
CA ILE A 38 -0.92 10.80 2.29
C ILE A 38 -0.73 12.23 2.81
N ASN A 39 -0.04 12.39 3.95
CA ASN A 39 0.28 13.69 4.54
C ASN A 39 1.53 14.37 3.94
N GLU A 40 2.34 13.69 3.14
CA GLU A 40 3.46 14.33 2.43
C GLU A 40 2.93 14.99 1.17
N VAL A 41 2.74 16.32 1.20
CA VAL A 41 2.17 17.09 0.09
C VAL A 41 3.26 17.92 -0.59
N LEU A 42 3.37 17.77 -1.91
CA LEU A 42 4.37 18.42 -2.75
C LEU A 42 3.68 19.31 -3.79
N GLU A 43 4.18 20.53 -3.97
CA GLU A 43 3.76 21.41 -5.06
C GLU A 43 4.20 20.86 -6.42
N VAL A 44 3.31 20.92 -7.41
CA VAL A 44 3.61 20.46 -8.77
C VAL A 44 4.20 21.62 -9.59
N PRO A 45 5.44 21.50 -10.11
CA PRO A 45 6.08 22.56 -10.88
C PRO A 45 5.25 23.01 -12.08
N GLY A 46 4.99 24.31 -12.19
CA GLY A 46 4.22 24.90 -13.29
C GLY A 46 2.70 24.67 -13.21
N SER A 47 2.20 24.20 -12.07
CA SER A 47 0.78 23.97 -11.80
C SER A 47 0.39 24.60 -10.45
N ARG A 48 -0.92 24.71 -10.19
CA ARG A 48 -1.48 25.02 -8.85
C ARG A 48 -1.89 23.75 -8.09
N GLY A 49 -1.60 22.58 -8.65
CA GLY A 49 -1.94 21.29 -8.06
C GLY A 49 -0.89 20.82 -7.07
N GLU A 50 -1.31 19.89 -6.22
CA GLU A 50 -0.49 19.21 -5.23
C GLU A 50 -0.52 17.70 -5.48
N ALA A 51 0.50 16.99 -5.00
CA ALA A 51 0.60 15.53 -5.10
C ALA A 51 1.46 14.95 -3.96
N ASN A 52 1.36 13.64 -3.71
CA ASN A 52 2.24 12.96 -2.74
C ASN A 52 3.59 12.51 -3.33
N LEU A 53 3.68 12.48 -4.65
CA LEU A 53 4.90 12.26 -5.41
C LEU A 53 4.92 13.20 -6.62
N VAL A 54 6.04 13.88 -6.82
CA VAL A 54 6.34 14.62 -8.05
C VAL A 54 7.67 14.11 -8.59
N GLU A 55 7.65 13.50 -9.78
CA GLU A 55 8.82 12.86 -10.36
C GLU A 55 9.06 13.31 -11.81
N LYS A 56 10.26 13.82 -12.09
CA LYS A 56 10.72 14.01 -13.45
C LYS A 56 11.33 12.71 -13.99
N CYS A 57 10.75 12.17 -15.06
CA CYS A 57 11.29 11.00 -15.75
C CYS A 57 12.69 11.32 -16.31
N LYS A 58 13.69 10.51 -15.95
CA LYS A 58 15.08 10.71 -16.39
C LYS A 58 15.29 10.47 -17.89
N LEU A 59 14.41 9.69 -18.53
CA LEU A 59 14.51 9.39 -19.96
C LEU A 59 13.84 10.46 -20.83
N CYS A 60 12.55 10.74 -20.61
CA CYS A 60 11.79 11.66 -21.46
C CYS A 60 11.58 13.07 -20.87
N ASN A 61 12.12 13.36 -19.69
CA ASN A 61 12.00 14.64 -18.97
C ASN A 61 10.57 15.06 -18.58
N ARG A 62 9.56 14.24 -18.83
CA ARG A 62 8.18 14.51 -18.40
C ARG A 62 8.10 14.55 -16.87
N VAL A 63 7.42 15.57 -16.34
CA VAL A 63 7.05 15.65 -14.92
C VAL A 63 5.75 14.87 -14.75
N ASN A 64 5.76 13.91 -13.82
CA ASN A 64 4.64 13.04 -13.49
C ASN A 64 4.31 13.17 -12.01
N THR A 65 3.08 12.81 -11.64
CA THR A 65 2.62 12.91 -10.25
C THR A 65 1.83 11.70 -9.83
N VAL A 66 1.85 11.40 -8.53
CA VAL A 66 0.97 10.42 -7.88
C VAL A 66 0.43 11.05 -6.60
N ALA A 67 -0.87 10.94 -6.37
CA ALA A 67 -1.51 11.31 -5.11
C ALA A 67 -2.34 10.13 -4.59
N ILE A 68 -2.34 9.91 -3.28
CA ILE A 68 -3.29 9.01 -2.64
C ILE A 68 -4.65 9.71 -2.65
N VAL A 69 -5.69 9.00 -3.08
CA VAL A 69 -7.06 9.53 -3.01
C VAL A 69 -7.48 9.54 -1.55
N GLN A 70 -7.96 10.69 -1.07
CA GLN A 70 -8.47 10.84 0.30
C GLN A 70 -9.54 9.78 0.61
N ASP A 71 -9.55 9.26 1.84
CA ASP A 71 -10.50 8.24 2.32
C ASP A 71 -10.46 6.91 1.55
N SER A 72 -9.41 6.65 0.77
CA SER A 72 -9.24 5.39 0.03
C SER A 72 -8.40 4.32 0.74
N ILE A 73 -7.76 4.66 1.86
CA ILE A 73 -6.98 3.72 2.64
C ILE A 73 -7.95 2.70 3.26
N GLY A 74 -7.83 1.47 2.80
CA GLY A 74 -8.66 0.35 3.17
C GLY A 74 -8.03 -0.55 4.22
N LYS A 75 -8.76 -1.61 4.51
CA LYS A 75 -8.44 -2.69 5.45
C LYS A 75 -8.65 -4.00 4.72
N TYR A 76 -7.78 -4.98 4.94
CA TYR A 76 -7.96 -6.34 4.45
C TYR A 76 -8.68 -7.17 5.52
N ASP A 77 -9.90 -7.60 5.23
CA ASP A 77 -10.71 -8.41 6.14
C ASP A 77 -10.62 -9.89 5.76
N ALA A 78 -9.87 -10.66 6.54
CA ALA A 78 -9.72 -12.09 6.33
C ALA A 78 -10.83 -12.91 7.01
N ALA A 79 -11.63 -12.33 7.90
CA ALA A 79 -12.70 -13.07 8.56
C ALA A 79 -13.81 -13.43 7.56
N ASP A 80 -14.12 -12.50 6.66
CA ASP A 80 -15.18 -12.67 5.65
C ASP A 80 -14.63 -12.97 4.24
N HIS A 81 -13.43 -12.49 3.91
CA HIS A 81 -12.92 -12.41 2.53
C HIS A 81 -11.44 -12.83 2.39
N ASN A 82 -10.99 -13.81 3.19
CA ASN A 82 -9.62 -14.32 3.07
C ASN A 82 -9.37 -14.90 1.67
N GLU A 83 -8.15 -14.71 1.14
CA GLU A 83 -7.72 -15.11 -0.21
C GLU A 83 -8.54 -14.46 -1.35
N GLU A 84 -9.35 -13.44 -1.04
CA GLU A 84 -10.02 -12.61 -2.03
C GLU A 84 -9.27 -11.29 -2.24
N TRP A 85 -9.43 -10.73 -3.43
CA TRP A 85 -8.85 -9.45 -3.78
C TRP A 85 -9.61 -8.30 -3.14
N GLN A 86 -8.93 -7.52 -2.29
CA GLN A 86 -9.53 -6.39 -1.57
C GLN A 86 -8.75 -5.09 -1.88
N PRO A 87 -9.45 -3.94 -2.06
CA PRO A 87 -8.79 -2.67 -2.32
C PRO A 87 -8.15 -2.11 -1.04
N MET A 88 -6.84 -1.85 -1.08
CA MET A 88 -6.10 -1.27 0.05
C MET A 88 -5.84 0.23 -0.07
N ILE A 89 -5.66 0.74 -1.30
CA ILE A 89 -5.50 2.16 -1.60
C ILE A 89 -6.00 2.48 -3.00
N GLN A 90 -6.34 3.75 -3.24
CA GLN A 90 -6.53 4.30 -4.57
C GLN A 90 -5.52 5.43 -4.82
N LEU A 91 -4.94 5.45 -6.03
CA LEU A 91 -3.94 6.43 -6.44
C LEU A 91 -4.45 7.24 -7.65
N ASP A 92 -4.45 8.58 -7.56
CA ASP A 92 -4.54 9.48 -8.72
C ASP A 92 -3.16 9.60 -9.38
N CYS A 93 -2.97 8.90 -10.50
CA CYS A 93 -1.70 8.82 -11.20
C CYS A 93 -1.74 9.66 -12.49
N ARG A 94 -0.79 10.59 -12.66
CA ARG A 94 -0.64 11.41 -13.86
C ARG A 94 0.70 11.16 -14.54
N GLY A 95 0.70 10.26 -15.52
CA GLY A 95 1.89 9.93 -16.33
C GLY A 95 2.80 8.84 -15.74
N LEU A 96 2.47 8.34 -14.54
CA LEU A 96 3.04 7.13 -13.95
C LEU A 96 1.97 6.05 -13.83
N GLU A 97 2.40 4.80 -13.80
CA GLU A 97 1.57 3.64 -13.48
C GLU A 97 2.31 2.82 -12.42
N PRO A 98 1.67 2.46 -11.30
CA PRO A 98 2.26 1.57 -10.31
C PRO A 98 2.37 0.15 -10.89
N ILE A 99 3.52 -0.49 -10.69
CA ILE A 99 3.83 -1.81 -11.25
C ILE A 99 4.21 -2.83 -10.20
N ASP A 100 4.53 -2.41 -8.98
CA ASP A 100 4.88 -3.29 -7.87
C ASP A 100 4.62 -2.57 -6.53
N PHE A 101 4.39 -3.34 -5.48
CA PHE A 101 4.15 -2.86 -4.12
C PHE A 101 4.91 -3.74 -3.13
N ASN A 102 5.53 -3.12 -2.13
CA ASN A 102 6.13 -3.83 -1.01
C ASN A 102 5.52 -3.30 0.30
N PRO A 103 4.77 -4.12 1.06
CA PRO A 103 4.11 -3.67 2.28
C PRO A 103 5.11 -3.28 3.37
N ARG A 104 6.27 -3.95 3.48
CA ARG A 104 7.25 -3.73 4.55
C ARG A 104 6.58 -3.68 5.92
N MET A 105 6.97 -2.73 6.77
CA MET A 105 6.54 -2.56 8.16
C MET A 105 5.47 -1.48 8.34
N GLY A 106 4.94 -1.40 9.55
CA GLY A 106 3.98 -0.37 9.96
C GLY A 106 2.53 -0.81 9.76
N TRP A 107 2.28 -2.10 9.99
CA TRP A 107 0.96 -2.71 9.90
C TRP A 107 0.48 -3.20 11.25
N THR A 108 -0.84 -3.30 11.38
CA THR A 108 -1.52 -3.93 12.50
C THR A 108 -2.56 -4.90 11.97
N ALA A 109 -2.84 -5.95 12.74
CA ALA A 109 -3.92 -6.89 12.52
C ALA A 109 -4.54 -7.28 13.87
N VAL A 110 -5.66 -8.00 13.83
CA VAL A 110 -6.40 -8.41 15.02
C VAL A 110 -6.63 -9.92 14.96
N GLY A 111 -6.37 -10.62 16.06
CA GLY A 111 -6.69 -12.04 16.21
C GLY A 111 -8.18 -12.28 15.99
N THR A 112 -8.52 -13.20 15.09
CA THR A 112 -9.89 -13.38 14.59
C THR A 112 -10.87 -13.71 15.71
N GLU A 113 -10.47 -14.58 16.64
CA GLU A 113 -11.34 -15.05 17.74
C GLU A 113 -11.16 -14.24 19.03
N SER A 114 -9.94 -13.83 19.34
CA SER A 114 -9.59 -13.25 20.64
C SER A 114 -9.71 -11.71 20.68
N GLY A 115 -9.68 -11.05 19.52
CA GLY A 115 -9.50 -9.61 19.43
C GLY A 115 -8.11 -9.10 19.85
N THR A 116 -7.11 -9.98 20.01
CA THR A 116 -5.72 -9.58 20.31
C THR A 116 -5.21 -8.69 19.20
N VAL A 117 -4.74 -7.48 19.54
CA VAL A 117 -4.14 -6.57 18.56
C VAL A 117 -2.67 -6.93 18.39
N PHE A 118 -2.27 -7.19 17.15
CA PHE A 118 -0.89 -7.35 16.73
C PHE A 118 -0.43 -6.02 16.14
N GLU A 119 0.57 -5.40 16.77
CA GLU A 119 1.20 -4.15 16.34
C GLU A 119 2.55 -4.44 15.67
N ASP A 120 3.12 -3.44 15.00
CA ASP A 120 4.47 -3.50 14.40
C ASP A 120 4.72 -4.69 13.46
N ILE A 121 3.69 -5.16 12.76
CA ILE A 121 3.82 -6.24 11.77
C ILE A 121 4.77 -5.78 10.65
N ASP A 122 5.81 -6.57 10.40
CA ASP A 122 6.81 -6.37 9.34
C ASP A 122 6.72 -7.47 8.28
N LEU A 123 6.36 -7.05 7.07
CA LEU A 123 6.23 -7.87 5.87
C LEU A 123 7.34 -7.57 4.85
N SER A 124 8.51 -7.10 5.30
CA SER A 124 9.68 -6.88 4.43
C SER A 124 10.13 -8.16 3.72
N GLU A 125 9.90 -9.33 4.33
CA GLU A 125 10.13 -10.66 3.75
C GLU A 125 8.88 -11.26 3.09
N LYS A 126 7.80 -10.48 2.95
CA LYS A 126 6.48 -10.91 2.45
C LYS A 126 5.78 -11.98 3.29
N ALA A 127 6.26 -12.24 4.50
CA ALA A 127 5.65 -13.13 5.46
C ALA A 127 5.85 -12.61 6.88
N TRP A 128 4.91 -12.95 7.76
CA TRP A 128 4.93 -12.69 9.20
C TRP A 128 4.18 -13.82 9.90
N ALA A 129 4.65 -14.21 11.09
CA ALA A 129 3.99 -15.18 11.94
C ALA A 129 4.21 -14.85 13.41
N ASP A 130 3.21 -15.14 14.23
CA ASP A 130 3.21 -14.95 15.68
C ASP A 130 2.22 -15.93 16.35
N TYR A 131 1.98 -15.81 17.65
CA TYR A 131 1.07 -16.66 18.39
C TYR A 131 0.06 -15.86 19.22
N ASP A 132 -1.22 -16.17 19.06
CA ASP A 132 -2.29 -15.57 19.86
C ASP A 132 -2.48 -16.35 21.16
N GLU A 133 -1.81 -15.91 22.23
CA GLU A 133 -1.89 -16.54 23.55
C GLU A 133 -3.32 -16.62 24.11
N LYS A 134 -4.21 -15.70 23.73
CA LYS A 134 -5.60 -15.70 24.24
C LYS A 134 -6.46 -16.76 23.55
N ALA A 135 -6.23 -16.98 22.26
CA ALA A 135 -6.93 -18.01 21.49
C ALA A 135 -6.21 -19.37 21.54
N GLY A 136 -4.92 -19.40 21.90
CA GLY A 136 -4.11 -20.61 21.91
C GLY A 136 -3.77 -21.11 20.50
N GLU A 137 -3.65 -20.21 19.52
CA GLU A 137 -3.46 -20.55 18.11
C GLU A 137 -2.33 -19.75 17.45
N ALA A 138 -1.78 -20.31 16.37
CA ALA A 138 -0.78 -19.63 15.56
C ALA A 138 -1.45 -18.61 14.63
N THR A 139 -0.74 -17.52 14.36
CA THR A 139 -1.16 -16.45 13.47
C THR A 139 -0.14 -16.26 12.35
N GLU A 140 -0.62 -16.00 11.13
CA GLU A 140 0.25 -15.91 9.96
C GLU A 140 -0.33 -14.98 8.88
N ILE A 141 0.56 -14.20 8.27
CA ILE A 141 0.35 -13.49 7.01
C ILE A 141 1.46 -13.91 6.05
N SER A 142 1.12 -14.55 4.94
CA SER A 142 2.06 -15.07 3.95
C SER A 142 1.43 -15.06 2.56
N ASP A 143 2.21 -15.48 1.55
CA ASP A 143 1.78 -15.59 0.15
C ASP A 143 1.09 -14.33 -0.40
N ILE A 144 1.65 -13.17 -0.05
CA ILE A 144 1.08 -11.87 -0.43
C ILE A 144 1.19 -11.66 -1.94
N GLU A 145 0.03 -11.61 -2.59
CA GLU A 145 -0.11 -11.18 -3.97
C GLU A 145 -0.63 -9.74 -4.06
N VAL A 146 -0.16 -9.01 -5.06
CA VAL A 146 -0.58 -7.63 -5.33
C VAL A 146 -0.99 -7.50 -6.78
N ARG A 147 -2.07 -6.75 -7.01
CA ARG A 147 -2.47 -6.31 -8.34
C ARG A 147 -2.93 -4.86 -8.33
N PHE A 148 -2.74 -4.20 -9.45
CA PHE A 148 -3.30 -2.88 -9.71
C PHE A 148 -4.41 -2.99 -10.75
N VAL A 149 -5.53 -2.31 -10.50
CA VAL A 149 -6.67 -2.26 -11.40
C VAL A 149 -7.10 -0.81 -11.57
N HIS A 150 -7.57 -0.44 -12.75
CA HIS A 150 -8.17 0.87 -12.94
C HIS A 150 -9.42 1.01 -12.07
N ALA A 151 -9.43 2.02 -11.21
CA ALA A 151 -10.61 2.34 -10.42
C ALA A 151 -11.77 2.71 -11.35
N LYS A 152 -12.95 2.14 -11.11
CA LYS A 152 -14.17 2.59 -11.79
C LYS A 152 -14.45 4.01 -11.33
N GLN A 153 -14.59 4.95 -12.26
CA GLN A 153 -15.04 6.30 -11.92
C GLN A 153 -16.42 6.18 -11.26
N LYS A 154 -16.57 6.73 -10.06
CA LYS A 154 -17.88 6.90 -9.42
C LYS A 154 -18.69 7.95 -10.15
#